data_AF-A0A523VRG5-F1
#
_entry.id   AF-A0A523VRG5-F1
#
_cell.length_a   1.000
_cell.length_b   1.000
_cell.length_c   1.000
_cell.angle_alpha   90.00
_cell.angle_beta   90.00
_cell.angle_gamma   90.00
#
_symmetry.space_group_name_H-M   'P 1'
#
loop_
_entity.id
_entity.type
_entity.pdbx_description
1 polymer ?
#
loop_
_entity_poly.entity_id
_entity_poly.type
_entity_poly.pdbx_seq_one_letter_code
_entity_poly.pdbx_strand_id
1 'polypeptide(L)'
;MTEDAEANPKMDLEGNQVCKSSSFPYTNDYSAPQQFHREASDQGQHEVKVEEIESKLCELLDAMSTETTELGEFLKKERELTKELYCILRGILVHLKTSFNVPAENVTKLRYANQIKLDTEAQLVVVWPGNKVDSKPLKDYSPDVVLAVLWTIFPELEKVIKARKEKTKKRVGLLERIRRQMTTLQKAFAEPSNEGFKLVPDEGGENTHVSSTQKPIS
;
A
#
# COMPACT_ATOMS: atom_id res chain seq x y z
N MET A 1 20.81 -25.35 -45.26
CA MET A 1 19.93 -26.00 -46.26
C MET A 1 19.24 -27.16 -45.56
N THR A 2 17.96 -27.36 -45.87
CA THR A 2 16.89 -28.15 -45.19
C THR A 2 16.50 -27.60 -43.81
N GLU A 3 15.45 -26.76 -43.63
CA GLU A 3 14.00 -26.84 -43.97
C GLU A 3 13.23 -27.97 -43.27
N ASP A 4 11.96 -27.66 -42.95
CA ASP A 4 10.92 -28.40 -42.18
C ASP A 4 10.91 -28.08 -40.67
N ALA A 5 10.10 -27.16 -40.11
CA ALA A 5 8.69 -26.77 -40.28
C ALA A 5 7.69 -27.82 -39.76
N GLU A 6 7.37 -27.76 -38.46
CA GLU A 6 6.18 -28.40 -37.92
C GLU A 6 5.41 -27.42 -37.02
N ALA A 7 4.26 -26.99 -37.55
CA ALA A 7 3.28 -26.15 -36.91
C ALA A 7 2.35 -27.00 -36.04
N ASN A 8 1.95 -26.49 -34.88
CA ASN A 8 0.75 -26.98 -34.20
C ASN A 8 -0.09 -25.79 -33.68
N PRO A 9 -1.44 -25.89 -33.77
CA PRO A 9 -2.31 -24.73 -33.91
C PRO A 9 -2.83 -24.19 -32.58
N LYS A 10 -3.16 -22.88 -32.63
CA LYS A 10 -4.00 -22.16 -31.68
C LYS A 10 -5.41 -22.75 -31.68
N MET A 11 -5.99 -22.97 -30.50
CA MET A 11 -7.43 -23.09 -30.32
C MET A 11 -7.94 -21.82 -29.63
N ASP A 12 -8.70 -21.05 -30.40
CA ASP A 12 -9.56 -19.98 -29.92
C ASP A 12 -10.84 -20.62 -29.35
N LEU A 13 -11.25 -20.17 -28.16
CA LEU A 13 -12.53 -20.52 -27.55
C LEU A 13 -13.34 -19.23 -27.38
N GLU A 14 -14.01 -18.81 -28.45
CA GLU A 14 -15.21 -17.98 -28.39
C GLU A 14 -16.43 -18.90 -28.47
N GLY A 15 -17.34 -18.78 -27.49
CA GLY A 15 -18.49 -19.67 -27.36
C GLY A 15 -19.52 -19.13 -26.38
N ASN A 16 -20.27 -18.16 -26.86
CA ASN A 16 -21.43 -17.48 -26.30
C ASN A 16 -22.53 -18.46 -25.82
N GLN A 17 -23.09 -18.31 -24.61
CA GLN A 17 -24.52 -18.65 -24.44
C GLN A 17 -25.23 -17.92 -23.28
N VAL A 18 -26.14 -17.07 -23.74
CA VAL A 18 -27.20 -16.36 -23.04
C VAL A 18 -28.18 -17.35 -22.39
N CYS A 19 -28.40 -17.22 -21.07
CA CYS A 19 -29.52 -17.86 -20.39
C CYS A 19 -30.82 -17.10 -20.72
N LYS A 20 -31.49 -17.52 -21.80
CA LYS A 20 -32.92 -17.26 -22.03
C LYS A 20 -33.64 -18.56 -21.70
N SER A 21 -34.20 -18.67 -20.50
CA SER A 21 -35.10 -19.76 -20.15
C SER A 21 -36.42 -19.58 -20.91
N SER A 22 -36.72 -20.61 -21.68
CA SER A 22 -37.82 -20.77 -22.62
C SER A 22 -39.16 -21.00 -21.92
N SER A 23 -40.20 -20.34 -22.42
CA SER A 23 -41.61 -20.70 -22.25
C SER A 23 -41.89 -22.09 -22.85
N PHE A 24 -42.46 -23.00 -22.07
CA PHE A 24 -43.06 -24.24 -22.59
C PHE A 24 -44.59 -24.12 -22.52
N PRO A 25 -45.31 -24.32 -23.63
CA PRO A 25 -46.76 -24.52 -23.61
C PRO A 25 -47.05 -26.03 -23.44
N TYR A 26 -47.75 -26.39 -22.36
CA TYR A 26 -48.39 -27.70 -22.26
C TYR A 26 -49.87 -27.56 -22.64
N THR A 27 -50.24 -28.13 -23.78
CA THR A 27 -51.63 -28.49 -24.09
C THR A 27 -51.93 -29.83 -23.46
N ASN A 28 -53.01 -29.92 -22.67
CA ASN A 28 -53.65 -31.21 -22.43
C ASN A 28 -55.16 -31.00 -22.30
N ASP A 29 -55.88 -31.43 -23.34
CA ASP A 29 -57.33 -31.62 -23.33
C ASP A 29 -57.67 -32.85 -22.47
N TYR A 30 -58.42 -32.68 -21.38
CA TYR A 30 -59.23 -33.76 -20.80
C TYR A 30 -60.48 -33.18 -20.12
N SER A 31 -61.63 -33.69 -20.56
CA SER A 31 -62.98 -33.38 -20.07
C SER A 31 -63.21 -33.85 -18.62
N ALA A 32 -63.96 -33.05 -17.85
CA ALA A 32 -64.44 -33.33 -16.49
C ALA A 32 -65.66 -34.30 -16.50
N PRO A 33 -66.32 -34.65 -15.36
CA PRO A 33 -65.99 -34.44 -13.94
C PRO A 33 -66.21 -35.71 -13.06
N GLN A 34 -65.47 -35.87 -11.95
CA GLN A 34 -65.98 -36.67 -10.81
C GLN A 34 -65.68 -35.98 -9.48
N GLN A 35 -66.78 -35.67 -8.79
CA GLN A 35 -66.80 -35.22 -7.40
C GLN A 35 -66.19 -36.30 -6.51
N PHE A 36 -65.14 -35.94 -5.76
CA PHE A 36 -64.72 -36.70 -4.59
C PHE A 36 -64.61 -35.76 -3.39
N HIS A 37 -65.05 -36.30 -2.27
CA HIS A 37 -65.26 -35.63 -1.01
C HIS A 37 -64.01 -34.91 -0.48
N ARG A 38 -64.28 -33.68 -0.07
CA ARG A 38 -63.53 -32.81 0.84
C ARG A 38 -62.76 -33.57 1.93
N GLU A 39 -61.44 -33.67 1.78
CA GLU A 39 -60.46 -33.77 2.87
C GLU A 39 -59.66 -32.46 2.96
N ALA A 40 -60.37 -31.37 3.22
CA ALA A 40 -59.82 -30.00 3.26
C ALA A 40 -59.27 -29.60 4.64
N SER A 41 -58.54 -30.49 5.33
CA SER A 41 -58.03 -30.18 6.68
C SER A 41 -56.53 -30.40 6.92
N ASP A 42 -55.79 -31.03 6.01
CA ASP A 42 -54.33 -31.27 6.17
C ASP A 42 -53.48 -30.52 5.11
N GLN A 43 -54.03 -30.25 3.92
CA GLN A 43 -53.37 -29.48 2.86
C GLN A 43 -53.02 -28.05 3.31
N GLY A 44 -53.91 -27.35 4.03
CA GLY A 44 -53.65 -26.00 4.53
C GLY A 44 -52.57 -25.93 5.61
N GLN A 45 -52.33 -27.00 6.37
CA GLN A 45 -51.24 -27.02 7.37
C GLN A 45 -49.88 -27.30 6.72
N HIS A 46 -49.84 -28.07 5.64
CA HIS A 46 -48.63 -28.31 4.87
C HIS A 46 -48.25 -27.08 4.03
N GLU A 47 -49.22 -26.42 3.42
CA GLU A 47 -49.03 -25.20 2.62
C GLU A 47 -48.48 -24.04 3.47
N VAL A 48 -49.05 -23.79 4.66
CA VAL A 48 -48.54 -22.78 5.61
C VAL A 48 -47.10 -23.07 6.07
N LYS A 49 -46.73 -24.34 6.24
CA LYS A 49 -45.35 -24.72 6.60
C LYS A 49 -44.38 -24.52 5.44
N VAL A 50 -44.83 -24.76 4.21
CA VAL A 50 -44.01 -24.50 3.01
C VAL A 50 -43.81 -23.00 2.83
N GLU A 51 -44.87 -22.18 2.96
CA GLU A 51 -44.77 -20.72 2.91
C GLU A 51 -43.85 -20.16 4.01
N GLU A 52 -43.93 -20.70 5.24
CA GLU A 52 -43.04 -20.30 6.34
C GLU A 52 -41.57 -20.68 6.06
N ILE A 53 -41.33 -21.86 5.48
CA ILE A 53 -39.98 -22.29 5.08
C ILE A 53 -39.46 -21.40 3.94
N GLU A 54 -40.28 -21.11 2.94
CA GLU A 54 -39.95 -20.23 1.82
C GLU A 54 -39.62 -18.82 2.31
N SER A 55 -40.42 -18.25 3.21
CA SER A 55 -40.17 -16.93 3.81
C SER A 55 -38.83 -16.91 4.55
N LYS A 56 -38.58 -17.90 5.42
CA LYS A 56 -37.31 -17.99 6.17
C LYS A 56 -36.12 -18.18 5.24
N LEU A 57 -36.27 -18.95 4.17
CA LEU A 57 -35.23 -19.13 3.16
C LEU A 57 -34.95 -17.82 2.42
N CYS A 58 -35.98 -17.09 2.00
CA CYS A 58 -35.84 -15.78 1.37
C CYS A 58 -35.14 -14.77 2.29
N GLU A 59 -35.54 -14.69 3.56
CA GLU A 59 -34.88 -13.83 4.56
C GLU A 59 -33.38 -14.15 4.72
N LEU A 60 -33.03 -15.44 4.78
CA LEU A 60 -31.64 -15.88 4.85
C LEU A 60 -30.86 -15.51 3.58
N LEU A 61 -31.46 -15.69 2.40
CA LEU A 61 -30.83 -15.33 1.13
C LEU A 61 -30.61 -13.83 0.99
N ASP A 62 -31.56 -13.02 1.46
CA ASP A 62 -31.44 -11.55 1.46
C ASP A 62 -30.35 -11.09 2.43
N ALA A 63 -30.28 -11.68 3.63
CA ALA A 63 -29.21 -11.42 4.58
C ALA A 63 -27.83 -11.80 4.01
N MET A 64 -27.71 -13.00 3.44
CA MET A 64 -26.47 -13.45 2.80
C MET A 64 -26.05 -12.55 1.62
N SER A 65 -27.00 -12.10 0.82
CA SER A 65 -26.74 -11.21 -0.32
C SER A 65 -26.24 -9.84 0.14
N THR A 66 -26.81 -9.33 1.23
CA THR A 66 -26.38 -8.07 1.86
C THR A 66 -24.95 -8.21 2.40
N GLU A 67 -24.67 -9.23 3.22
CA GLU A 67 -23.34 -9.48 3.78
C GLU A 67 -22.28 -9.72 2.68
N THR A 68 -22.64 -10.44 1.62
CA THR A 68 -21.75 -10.70 0.48
C THR A 68 -21.41 -9.40 -0.26
N THR A 69 -22.40 -8.50 -0.41
CA THR A 69 -22.19 -7.19 -1.04
C THR A 69 -21.23 -6.35 -0.21
N GLU A 70 -21.47 -6.23 1.10
CA GLU A 70 -20.60 -5.50 2.03
C GLU A 70 -19.17 -6.07 2.04
N LEU A 71 -19.03 -7.39 2.08
CA LEU A 71 -17.73 -8.06 2.00
C LEU A 71 -17.00 -7.71 0.69
N GLY A 72 -17.72 -7.66 -0.43
CA GLY A 72 -17.18 -7.24 -1.72
C GLY A 72 -16.57 -5.83 -1.69
N GLU A 73 -17.22 -4.90 -0.97
CA GLU A 73 -16.71 -3.54 -0.78
C GLU A 73 -15.43 -3.53 0.07
N PHE A 74 -15.40 -4.27 1.18
CA PHE A 74 -14.20 -4.40 2.01
C PHE A 74 -13.01 -5.00 1.24
N LEU A 75 -13.23 -6.07 0.48
CA LEU A 75 -12.20 -6.71 -0.35
C LEU A 75 -11.67 -5.78 -1.45
N LYS A 76 -12.53 -4.92 -2.01
CA LYS A 76 -12.10 -3.88 -2.94
C LYS A 76 -11.23 -2.86 -2.22
N LYS A 77 -11.69 -2.36 -1.07
CA LYS A 77 -10.97 -1.33 -0.31
C LYS A 77 -9.61 -1.81 0.19
N GLU A 78 -9.54 -3.06 0.65
CA GLU A 78 -8.30 -3.69 1.10
C GLU A 78 -7.24 -3.75 -0.02
N ARG A 79 -7.66 -4.09 -1.25
CA ARG A 79 -6.77 -4.10 -2.42
C ARG A 79 -6.30 -2.70 -2.82
N GLU A 80 -7.15 -1.70 -2.70
CA GLU A 80 -6.78 -0.30 -2.95
C GLU A 80 -5.72 0.16 -1.94
N LEU A 81 -5.97 -0.04 -0.65
CA LEU A 81 -5.03 0.32 0.42
C LEU A 81 -3.69 -0.42 0.29
N THR A 82 -3.73 -1.70 -0.11
CA THR A 82 -2.51 -2.49 -0.37
C THR A 82 -1.64 -1.84 -1.44
N LYS A 83 -2.24 -1.33 -2.52
CA LYS A 83 -1.51 -0.65 -3.61
C LYS A 83 -0.94 0.69 -3.16
N GLU A 84 -1.72 1.48 -2.42
CA GLU A 84 -1.27 2.77 -1.87
C GLU A 84 -0.07 2.56 -0.93
N LEU A 85 -0.19 1.61 -0.02
CA LEU A 85 0.84 1.29 0.95
C LEU A 85 2.12 0.79 0.28
N TYR A 86 1.99 -0.03 -0.77
CA TYR A 86 3.12 -0.42 -1.62
C TYR A 86 3.82 0.79 -2.24
N CYS A 87 3.07 1.76 -2.80
CA CYS A 87 3.66 2.96 -3.41
C CYS A 87 4.42 3.80 -2.38
N ILE A 88 3.85 3.99 -1.19
CA ILE A 88 4.48 4.72 -0.08
C ILE A 88 5.74 4.00 0.37
N LEU A 89 5.65 2.69 0.63
CA LEU A 89 6.79 1.88 1.07
C LEU A 89 7.92 1.91 0.06
N ARG A 90 7.62 1.69 -1.22
CA ARG A 90 8.59 1.76 -2.31
C ARG A 90 9.32 3.11 -2.32
N GLY A 91 8.60 4.21 -2.17
CA GLY A 91 9.20 5.54 -2.07
C GLY A 91 10.23 5.63 -0.94
N ILE A 92 9.88 5.13 0.23
CA ILE A 92 10.77 5.11 1.40
C ILE A 92 12.02 4.23 1.14
N LEU A 93 11.82 3.01 0.63
CA LEU A 93 12.90 2.04 0.41
C LEU A 93 13.91 2.51 -0.64
N VAL A 94 13.44 3.11 -1.74
CA VAL A 94 14.32 3.68 -2.78
C VAL A 94 15.19 4.80 -2.21
N HIS A 95 14.64 5.66 -1.35
CA HIS A 95 15.41 6.74 -0.71
C HIS A 95 16.43 6.22 0.30
N LEU A 96 16.10 5.16 1.04
CA LEU A 96 17.01 4.56 2.01
C LEU A 96 18.06 3.65 1.38
N LYS A 97 17.80 3.11 0.18
CA LYS A 97 18.62 2.10 -0.52
C LYS A 97 18.90 0.88 0.36
N THR A 98 17.87 0.43 1.09
CA THR A 98 17.96 -0.69 2.02
C THR A 98 17.00 -1.79 1.60
N SER A 99 17.44 -3.03 1.76
CA SER A 99 16.62 -4.23 1.65
C SER A 99 16.48 -4.89 3.02
N PHE A 100 15.36 -5.57 3.24
CA PHE A 100 15.05 -6.23 4.51
C PHE A 100 14.92 -7.75 4.33
N ASN A 101 15.45 -8.50 5.28
CA ASN A 101 15.20 -9.94 5.36
C ASN A 101 13.89 -10.17 6.11
N VAL A 102 13.04 -11.05 5.59
CA VAL A 102 11.77 -11.42 6.22
C VAL A 102 11.88 -12.88 6.63
N PRO A 103 11.74 -13.22 7.92
CA PRO A 103 11.72 -14.61 8.34
C PRO A 103 10.56 -15.36 7.69
N ALA A 104 10.83 -16.54 7.11
CA ALA A 104 9.81 -17.35 6.45
C ALA A 104 8.69 -17.79 7.41
N GLU A 105 9.02 -17.96 8.70
CA GLU A 105 8.09 -18.25 9.79
C GLU A 105 7.01 -17.18 9.99
N ASN A 106 7.30 -15.91 9.67
CA ASN A 106 6.33 -14.82 9.81
C ASN A 106 5.31 -14.79 8.67
N VAL A 107 5.55 -15.51 7.57
CA VAL A 107 4.69 -15.50 6.39
C VAL A 107 4.24 -16.93 6.10
N THR A 108 3.08 -17.33 6.67
CA THR A 108 2.56 -18.70 6.59
C THR A 108 2.50 -19.26 5.17
N LYS A 109 2.13 -18.45 4.17
CA LYS A 109 2.05 -18.86 2.75
C LYS A 109 3.42 -19.10 2.11
N LEU A 110 4.50 -18.58 2.70
CA LEU A 110 5.88 -18.67 2.21
C LEU A 110 6.81 -19.43 3.18
N ARG A 111 6.25 -20.16 4.15
CA ARG A 111 7.01 -20.85 5.22
C ARG A 111 8.05 -21.87 4.74
N TYR A 112 7.87 -22.40 3.52
CA TYR A 112 8.79 -23.36 2.91
C TYR A 112 9.92 -22.70 2.12
N ALA A 113 9.95 -21.36 2.04
CA ALA A 113 11.05 -20.65 1.41
C ALA A 113 12.31 -20.73 2.28
N ASN A 114 13.46 -20.91 1.64
CA ASN A 114 14.76 -20.85 2.29
C ASN A 114 15.09 -19.42 2.74
N GLN A 115 14.68 -18.43 1.93
CA GLN A 115 14.91 -17.02 2.22
C GLN A 115 13.82 -16.16 1.60
N ILE A 116 13.43 -15.11 2.32
CA ILE A 116 12.51 -14.08 1.82
C ILE A 116 13.17 -12.74 2.06
N LYS A 117 13.26 -11.92 1.02
CA LYS A 117 13.88 -10.60 1.08
C LYS A 117 12.99 -9.58 0.41
N LEU A 118 12.72 -8.47 1.10
CA LEU A 118 12.14 -7.29 0.50
C LEU A 118 13.28 -6.40 -0.02
N ASP A 119 13.32 -6.18 -1.32
CA ASP A 119 14.37 -5.39 -1.95
C ASP A 119 14.11 -3.86 -1.85
N THR A 120 14.97 -3.08 -2.50
CA THR A 120 14.86 -1.60 -2.50
C THR A 120 13.69 -1.07 -3.32
N GLU A 121 13.13 -1.86 -4.24
CA GLU A 121 11.99 -1.51 -5.08
C GLU A 121 10.65 -1.99 -4.52
N ALA A 122 10.66 -2.53 -3.29
CA ALA A 122 9.53 -3.20 -2.65
C ALA A 122 9.06 -4.48 -3.39
N GLN A 123 9.97 -5.15 -4.08
CA GLN A 123 9.77 -6.50 -4.58
C GLN A 123 10.13 -7.52 -3.49
N LEU A 124 9.27 -8.51 -3.33
CA LEU A 124 9.52 -9.65 -2.48
C LEU A 124 10.23 -10.73 -3.30
N VAL A 125 11.50 -10.93 -2.99
CA VAL A 125 12.36 -11.97 -3.55
C VAL A 125 12.28 -13.18 -2.63
N VAL A 126 11.78 -14.29 -3.17
CA VAL A 126 11.59 -15.55 -2.46
C VAL A 126 12.53 -16.59 -3.08
N VAL A 127 13.37 -17.19 -2.25
CA VAL A 127 14.27 -18.29 -2.64
C VAL A 127 13.69 -19.59 -2.10
N TRP A 128 13.31 -20.48 -2.99
CA TRP A 128 12.74 -21.79 -2.66
C TRP A 128 13.81 -22.88 -2.56
N PRO A 129 13.47 -24.04 -1.96
CA PRO A 129 14.29 -25.24 -2.05
C PRO A 129 14.58 -25.60 -3.52
N GLY A 130 15.82 -26.00 -3.81
CA GLY A 130 16.27 -26.25 -5.19
C GLY A 130 16.69 -25.00 -5.96
N ASN A 131 17.00 -23.90 -5.26
CA ASN A 131 17.52 -22.64 -5.83
C ASN A 131 16.60 -21.93 -6.84
N LYS A 132 15.31 -22.24 -6.84
CA LYS A 132 14.32 -21.48 -7.60
C LYS A 132 14.10 -20.13 -6.92
N VAL A 133 14.19 -19.04 -7.69
CA VAL A 133 13.97 -17.67 -7.20
C VAL A 133 12.76 -17.08 -7.89
N ASP A 134 11.80 -16.60 -7.09
CA ASP A 134 10.65 -15.83 -7.57
C ASP A 134 10.79 -14.38 -7.05
N SER A 135 10.69 -13.39 -7.93
CA SER A 135 10.65 -11.97 -7.55
C SER A 135 9.37 -11.34 -8.06
N LYS A 136 8.57 -10.75 -7.17
CA LYS A 136 7.33 -10.05 -7.53
C LYS A 136 7.10 -8.83 -6.63
N PRO A 137 6.45 -7.76 -7.14
CA PRO A 137 6.03 -6.63 -6.32
C PRO A 137 5.21 -7.06 -5.11
N LEU A 138 5.43 -6.44 -3.95
CA LEU A 138 4.70 -6.79 -2.73
C LEU A 138 3.17 -6.65 -2.88
N LYS A 139 2.70 -5.67 -3.65
CA LYS A 139 1.27 -5.45 -3.94
C LYS A 139 0.58 -6.59 -4.70
N ASP A 140 1.34 -7.47 -5.34
CA ASP A 140 0.79 -8.58 -6.14
C ASP A 140 0.57 -9.84 -5.27
N TYR A 141 0.97 -9.79 -3.99
CA TYR A 141 0.66 -10.81 -3.00
C TYR A 141 -0.69 -10.53 -2.31
N SER A 142 -1.26 -11.55 -1.69
CA SER A 142 -2.49 -11.39 -0.89
C SER A 142 -2.28 -10.41 0.28
N PRO A 143 -3.29 -9.63 0.68
CA PRO A 143 -3.20 -8.67 1.77
C PRO A 143 -2.59 -9.23 3.07
N ASP A 144 -2.93 -10.47 3.46
CA ASP A 144 -2.33 -11.14 4.63
C ASP A 144 -0.79 -11.19 4.58
N VAL A 145 -0.24 -11.49 3.41
CA VAL A 145 1.21 -11.59 3.18
C VAL A 145 1.83 -10.20 3.25
N VAL A 146 1.16 -9.21 2.67
CA VAL A 146 1.62 -7.82 2.72
C VAL A 146 1.68 -7.35 4.17
N LEU A 147 0.64 -7.57 4.96
CA LEU A 147 0.59 -7.21 6.37
C LEU A 147 1.69 -7.91 7.20
N ALA A 148 1.89 -9.22 6.99
CA ALA A 148 2.93 -9.97 7.68
C ALA A 148 4.35 -9.45 7.39
N VAL A 149 4.62 -9.12 6.12
CA VAL A 149 5.89 -8.50 5.71
C VAL A 149 6.04 -7.12 6.37
N LEU A 150 5.00 -6.28 6.31
CA LEU A 150 5.02 -4.93 6.89
C LEU A 150 5.29 -4.94 8.39
N TRP A 151 4.64 -5.86 9.11
CA TRP A 151 4.83 -6.04 10.54
C TRP A 151 6.28 -6.36 10.89
N THR A 152 6.93 -7.17 10.05
CA THR A 152 8.33 -7.54 10.23
C THR A 152 9.28 -6.38 9.92
N ILE A 153 9.00 -5.61 8.86
CA ILE A 153 9.95 -4.58 8.40
C ILE A 153 9.86 -3.26 9.17
N PHE A 154 8.72 -2.89 9.75
CA PHE A 154 8.56 -1.58 10.38
C PHE A 154 9.53 -1.33 11.55
N PRO A 155 9.74 -2.28 12.48
CA PRO A 155 10.77 -2.12 13.52
C PRO A 155 12.18 -1.96 12.95
N GLU A 156 12.52 -2.72 11.90
CA GLU A 156 13.83 -2.64 11.25
C GLU A 156 14.00 -1.33 10.47
N LEU A 157 12.95 -0.85 9.83
CA LEU A 157 12.91 0.43 9.12
C LEU A 157 13.19 1.59 10.07
N GLU A 158 12.62 1.57 11.28
CA GLU A 158 12.89 2.59 12.31
C GLU A 158 14.38 2.65 12.67
N LYS A 159 15.01 1.48 12.90
CA LYS A 159 16.46 1.39 13.19
C LYS A 159 17.29 1.97 12.06
N VAL A 160 16.95 1.63 10.81
CA VAL A 160 17.64 2.14 9.61
C VAL A 160 17.51 3.66 9.48
N ILE A 161 16.32 4.21 9.71
CA ILE A 161 16.07 5.66 9.67
C ILE A 161 16.91 6.37 10.74
N LYS A 162 16.89 5.87 11.99
CA LYS A 162 17.70 6.41 13.09
C LYS A 162 19.19 6.39 12.75
N ALA A 163 19.71 5.28 12.26
CA ALA A 163 21.11 5.17 11.84
C ALA A 163 21.46 6.14 10.70
N ARG A 164 20.55 6.29 9.72
CA ARG A 164 20.73 7.21 8.59
C ARG A 164 20.73 8.67 9.02
N LYS A 165 19.87 9.04 9.96
CA LYS A 165 19.82 10.38 10.57
C LYS A 165 21.15 10.72 11.22
N GLU A 166 21.68 9.86 12.08
CA GLU A 166 22.94 10.13 12.79
C GLU A 166 24.14 10.25 11.84
N LYS A 167 24.23 9.38 10.84
CA LYS A 167 25.26 9.50 9.79
C LYS A 167 25.14 10.81 9.00
N THR A 168 23.91 11.23 8.70
CA THR A 168 23.67 12.46 7.94
C THR A 168 23.99 13.70 8.77
N LYS A 169 23.61 13.73 10.05
CA LYS A 169 23.97 14.79 11.00
C LYS A 169 25.47 15.03 11.06
N LYS A 170 26.28 13.96 11.15
CA LYS A 170 27.74 14.05 11.13
C LYS A 170 28.28 14.68 9.84
N ARG A 171 27.74 14.26 8.68
CA ARG A 171 28.14 14.79 7.36
C ARG A 171 27.78 16.26 7.20
N VAL A 172 26.57 16.66 7.61
CA VAL A 172 26.14 18.07 7.58
C VAL A 172 27.08 18.93 8.42
N GLY A 173 27.38 18.50 9.66
CA GLY A 173 28.32 19.22 10.52
C GLY A 173 29.72 19.36 9.93
N LEU A 174 30.22 18.33 9.21
CA LEU A 174 31.49 18.41 8.48
C LEU A 174 31.42 19.40 7.33
N LEU A 175 30.36 19.35 6.50
CA LEU A 175 30.17 20.26 5.38
C LEU A 175 30.06 21.72 5.83
N GLU A 176 29.39 21.98 6.95
CA GLU A 176 29.33 23.33 7.54
C GLU A 176 30.69 23.85 8.00
N ARG A 177 31.55 22.97 8.54
CA ARG A 177 32.92 23.34 8.92
C ARG A 177 33.76 23.64 7.68
N ILE A 178 33.70 22.79 6.66
CA ILE A 178 34.39 23.00 5.38
C ILE A 178 33.94 24.32 4.75
N ARG A 179 32.63 24.54 4.65
CA ARG A 179 32.05 25.78 4.11
C ARG A 179 32.61 27.02 4.82
N ARG A 180 32.64 27.02 6.16
CA ARG A 180 33.20 28.14 6.94
C ARG A 180 34.66 28.40 6.62
N GLN A 181 35.49 27.36 6.57
CA GLN A 181 36.91 27.49 6.23
C GLN A 181 37.10 28.04 4.81
N MET A 182 36.35 27.53 3.84
CA MET A 182 36.42 28.02 2.46
C MET A 182 35.98 29.49 2.34
N THR A 183 34.94 29.92 3.07
CA THR A 183 34.53 31.33 3.09
C THR A 183 35.60 32.22 3.72
N THR A 184 36.29 31.77 4.78
CA THR A 184 37.41 32.52 5.37
C THR A 184 38.56 32.66 4.38
N LEU A 185 38.93 31.58 3.69
CA LEU A 185 39.97 31.62 2.66
C LEU A 185 39.57 32.57 1.52
N GLN A 186 38.33 32.47 1.02
CA GLN A 186 37.83 33.37 -0.03
C GLN A 186 37.95 34.85 0.38
N LYS A 187 37.59 35.20 1.62
CA LYS A 187 37.73 36.56 2.13
C LYS A 187 39.19 37.03 2.24
N ALA A 188 40.12 36.13 2.54
CA ALA A 188 41.54 36.45 2.61
C ALA A 188 42.15 36.74 1.22
N PHE A 189 41.58 36.17 0.15
CA PHE A 189 42.00 36.41 -1.24
C PHE A 189 41.18 37.51 -1.95
N ALA A 190 40.04 37.92 -1.38
CA ALA A 190 39.36 39.12 -1.83
C ALA A 190 40.17 40.32 -1.33
N GLU A 191 40.96 40.94 -2.21
CA GLU A 191 41.68 42.17 -1.91
C GLU A 191 40.73 43.18 -1.25
N PRO A 192 41.15 43.88 -0.18
CA PRO A 192 40.43 45.06 0.24
C PRO A 192 40.55 46.06 -0.91
N SER A 193 39.52 46.14 -1.75
CA SER A 193 39.37 47.25 -2.70
C SER A 193 39.49 48.51 -1.88
N ASN A 194 40.59 49.20 -2.13
CA ASN A 194 41.16 50.32 -1.42
C ASN A 194 40.12 51.46 -1.31
N GLU A 195 39.32 51.49 -0.25
CA GLU A 195 38.70 52.73 0.23
C GLU A 195 39.53 53.24 1.39
N GLY A 196 40.11 54.41 1.16
CA GLY A 196 41.27 54.92 1.87
C GLY A 196 41.08 55.06 3.37
N PHE A 197 42.08 54.57 4.09
CA PHE A 197 42.50 55.16 5.35
C PHE A 197 42.63 56.69 5.18
N LYS A 198 41.72 57.44 5.80
CA LYS A 198 42.03 58.78 6.32
C LYS A 198 42.09 58.67 7.84
N LEU A 199 43.31 58.51 8.34
CA LEU A 199 43.68 59.02 9.65
C LEU A 199 44.15 60.47 9.50
N VAL A 200 44.17 61.17 10.65
CA VAL A 200 44.87 62.43 11.00
C VAL A 200 43.96 63.68 11.02
N PRO A 201 44.05 64.59 12.03
CA PRO A 201 44.29 64.42 13.48
C PRO A 201 43.28 65.21 14.36
N ASP A 202 43.46 65.05 15.68
CA ASP A 202 42.94 65.84 16.80
C ASP A 202 43.27 67.35 16.69
N GLU A 203 42.32 68.23 17.05
CA GLU A 203 42.48 69.47 17.83
C GLU A 203 41.11 70.18 18.06
N GLY A 204 40.67 70.19 19.32
CA GLY A 204 40.07 71.34 20.01
C GLY A 204 38.64 71.83 19.67
N GLY A 205 37.75 71.82 20.67
CA GLY A 205 36.61 72.75 20.70
C GLY A 205 35.33 72.27 21.40
N GLU A 206 35.32 72.42 22.72
CA GLU A 206 34.19 72.79 23.60
C GLU A 206 32.71 72.62 23.19
N ASN A 207 31.99 72.07 24.18
CA ASN A 207 30.72 72.52 24.75
C ASN A 207 29.41 71.76 24.47
N THR A 208 28.94 71.17 25.58
CA THR A 208 27.58 71.15 26.15
C THR A 208 26.43 70.56 25.33
N HIS A 209 25.75 69.54 25.85
CA HIS A 209 24.59 69.68 26.77
C HIS A 209 23.86 68.33 26.98
N VAL A 210 23.82 67.91 28.25
CA VAL A 210 22.77 67.21 29.05
C VAL A 210 21.65 66.43 28.34
N SER A 211 21.50 65.14 28.70
CA SER A 211 20.33 64.54 29.40
C SER A 211 20.49 63.01 29.51
N SER A 212 20.73 62.46 30.71
CA SER A 212 19.75 61.74 31.56
C SER A 212 18.85 60.76 30.78
N THR A 213 18.80 59.46 31.08
CA THR A 213 18.25 58.93 32.34
C THR A 213 18.62 57.45 32.52
N GLN A 214 18.92 57.08 33.77
CA GLN A 214 19.20 55.71 34.23
C GLN A 214 17.98 55.11 34.94
N LYS A 215 17.89 53.77 34.85
CA LYS A 215 17.33 52.78 35.82
C LYS A 215 15.80 52.54 35.89
N PRO A 216 15.34 51.45 36.53
CA PRO A 216 15.72 50.04 36.33
C PRO A 216 14.48 49.11 36.32
N ILE A 217 14.73 47.82 36.11
CA ILE A 217 13.77 46.72 36.24
C ILE A 217 13.55 46.43 37.74
N SER A 218 12.28 46.33 38.13
CA SER A 218 11.78 45.49 39.24
C SER A 218 10.73 44.55 38.68
#